data_AF-F0RYR8-F1
#
_entry.id   AF-F0RYR8-F1
#
_cell.length_a   1.000
_cell.length_b   1.000
_cell.length_c   1.000
_cell.angle_alpha   90.00
_cell.angle_beta   90.00
_cell.angle_gamma   90.00
#
_symmetry.space_group_name_H-M   'P 1'
#
loop_
_entity.id
_entity.type
_entity.pdbx_description
1 polymer ?
#
loop_
_entity_poly.entity_id
_entity_poly.type
_entity_poly.pdbx_seq_one_letter_code
_entity_poly.pdbx_strand_id
1 'polypeptide(L)'
;MVEMYALPLVCLLLNFLAFAACLRFLFSRQGLYWIVPLLLTLFILWPNSLNLYRVASNPASVTLPYTYLDLQPLLLSLFWYAMIVTFHFALKKTVRINHYEEQVRKNLYEARYQMAVDTLVHQQKERRRKHFYTKQAATVPSTGAYEEQWIELFDQH
;
A
#
# COMPACT_ATOMS: atom_id res chain seq x y z
N MET A 1 -28.15 -35.23 25.97
CA MET A 1 -27.43 -35.78 24.79
C MET A 1 -26.91 -34.66 23.87
N VAL A 2 -27.76 -33.77 23.35
CA VAL A 2 -27.35 -32.69 22.42
C VAL A 2 -26.47 -31.61 23.09
N GLU A 3 -26.72 -31.31 24.37
CA GLU A 3 -26.01 -30.27 25.13
C GLU A 3 -24.50 -30.53 25.28
N MET A 4 -24.07 -31.80 25.23
CA MET A 4 -22.64 -32.18 25.28
C MET A 4 -21.87 -31.75 24.03
N TYR A 5 -22.57 -31.57 22.90
CA TYR A 5 -21.96 -31.15 21.63
C TYR A 5 -21.99 -29.64 21.43
N ALA A 6 -22.80 -28.91 22.20
CA ALA A 6 -23.05 -27.49 21.98
C ALA A 6 -21.75 -26.67 22.03
N LEU A 7 -20.96 -26.82 23.10
CA LEU A 7 -19.72 -26.08 23.29
C LEU A 7 -18.66 -26.39 22.21
N PRO A 8 -18.28 -27.66 21.96
CA PRO A 8 -17.28 -27.96 20.94
C PRO A 8 -17.76 -27.59 19.52
N LEU A 9 -19.05 -27.72 19.20
CA LEU A 9 -19.58 -27.31 17.89
C LEU A 9 -19.51 -25.79 17.70
N VAL A 10 -19.95 -25.00 18.68
CA VAL A 10 -19.89 -23.54 18.59
C VAL A 10 -18.44 -23.06 18.49
N CYS A 11 -17.54 -23.64 19.28
CA CYS A 11 -16.12 -23.27 19.22
C CYS A 11 -15.49 -23.61 17.86
N LEU A 12 -15.81 -24.78 17.29
CA LEU A 12 -15.31 -25.18 15.98
C LEU A 12 -15.89 -24.28 14.87
N LEU A 13 -17.18 -23.93 14.96
CA LEU A 13 -17.83 -23.02 14.02
C LEU A 13 -17.17 -21.62 14.04
N LEU A 14 -16.88 -21.06 15.21
CA LEU A 14 -16.18 -19.77 15.34
C LEU A 14 -14.77 -19.83 14.73
N ASN A 15 -14.01 -20.88 15.02
CA ASN A 15 -12.69 -21.07 14.44
C ASN A 15 -12.73 -21.29 12.92
N PHE A 16 -13.77 -21.96 12.41
CA PHE A 16 -13.98 -22.13 10.98
C PHE A 16 -14.32 -20.81 10.30
N LEU A 17 -15.16 -19.97 10.90
CA LEU A 17 -15.44 -18.62 10.40
C LEU A 17 -14.18 -17.76 10.39
N ALA A 18 -13.37 -17.82 11.45
CA ALA A 18 -12.08 -17.15 11.52
C ALA A 18 -11.13 -17.61 10.40
N PHE A 19 -11.03 -18.92 10.19
CA PHE A 19 -10.23 -19.51 9.12
C PHE A 19 -10.72 -19.08 7.73
N ALA A 20 -12.03 -19.16 7.47
CA ALA A 20 -12.63 -18.75 6.20
C ALA A 20 -12.41 -17.26 5.92
N ALA A 21 -12.50 -16.40 6.94
CA ALA A 21 -12.17 -14.99 6.82
C ALA A 21 -10.69 -14.78 6.45
N CYS A 22 -9.76 -15.46 7.13
CA CYS A 22 -8.33 -15.40 6.81
C CYS A 22 -8.04 -15.91 5.40
N LEU A 23 -8.69 -17.00 4.96
CA LEU A 23 -8.52 -17.58 3.63
C LEU A 23 -9.03 -16.63 2.54
N ARG A 24 -10.17 -15.97 2.75
CA ARG A 24 -10.65 -14.91 1.85
C ARG A 24 -9.64 -13.77 1.73
N PHE A 25 -9.00 -13.38 2.83
CA PHE A 25 -8.02 -12.29 2.82
C PHE A 25 -6.64 -12.69 2.28
N LEU A 26 -6.30 -13.98 2.29
CA LEU A 26 -5.11 -14.52 1.65
C LEU A 26 -5.09 -14.22 0.14
N PHE A 27 -6.25 -14.28 -0.53
CA PHE A 27 -6.37 -13.95 -1.96
C PHE A 27 -6.47 -12.43 -2.25
N SER A 28 -6.34 -11.59 -1.23
CA SER A 28 -6.30 -10.13 -1.42
C SER A 28 -4.88 -9.65 -1.76
N ARG A 29 -4.75 -8.39 -2.17
CA ARG A 29 -3.44 -7.72 -2.35
C ARG A 29 -2.57 -7.74 -1.09
N GLN A 30 -3.18 -8.00 0.08
CA GLN A 30 -2.54 -8.05 1.38
C GLN A 30 -2.23 -9.49 1.84
N GLY A 31 -2.35 -10.49 0.96
CA GLY A 31 -2.34 -11.91 1.30
C GLY A 31 -1.16 -12.38 2.15
N LEU A 32 0.04 -11.82 1.94
CA LEU A 32 1.23 -12.18 2.70
C LEU A 32 1.10 -11.91 4.21
N TYR A 33 0.46 -10.80 4.61
CA TYR A 33 0.23 -10.49 6.02
C TYR A 33 -0.79 -11.44 6.67
N TRP A 34 -1.62 -12.10 5.86
CA TRP A 34 -2.64 -13.03 6.33
C TRP A 34 -2.14 -14.47 6.48
N ILE A 35 -0.93 -14.79 6.01
CA ILE A 35 -0.32 -16.13 6.19
C ILE A 35 -0.15 -16.44 7.68
N VAL A 36 0.37 -15.51 8.47
CA VAL A 36 0.63 -15.71 9.91
C VAL A 36 -0.69 -15.93 10.67
N PRO A 37 -1.72 -15.06 10.56
CA PRO A 37 -3.04 -15.33 11.13
C PRO A 37 -3.64 -16.65 10.65
N LEU A 38 -3.47 -17.03 9.38
CA LEU A 38 -4.01 -18.28 8.85
C LEU A 38 -3.34 -19.48 9.53
N LEU A 39 -2.01 -19.53 9.61
CA LEU A 39 -1.32 -20.61 10.32
C LEU A 39 -1.73 -20.68 11.79
N LEU A 40 -1.92 -19.53 12.44
CA LEU A 40 -2.36 -19.49 13.83
C LEU A 40 -3.81 -19.96 14.00
N THR A 41 -4.73 -19.58 13.10
CA THR A 41 -6.11 -20.12 13.10
C THR A 41 -6.11 -21.64 12.93
N LEU A 42 -5.26 -22.18 12.06
CA LEU A 42 -5.15 -23.62 11.83
C LEU A 42 -4.61 -24.34 13.08
N PHE A 43 -3.62 -23.73 13.75
CA PHE A 43 -3.10 -24.23 15.03
C PHE A 43 -4.16 -24.23 16.14
N ILE A 44 -5.04 -23.22 16.22
CA ILE A 44 -6.14 -23.16 17.18
C ILE A 44 -7.28 -24.13 16.81
N LEU A 45 -7.53 -24.35 15.51
CA LEU A 45 -8.59 -25.23 15.03
C LEU A 45 -8.31 -26.70 15.37
N TRP A 46 -7.04 -27.11 15.29
CA TRP A 46 -6.61 -28.48 15.57
C TRP A 46 -7.08 -29.03 16.93
N PRO A 47 -6.72 -28.43 18.10
CA PRO A 47 -7.15 -28.95 19.40
C PRO A 47 -8.68 -28.92 19.58
N ASN A 48 -9.38 -27.95 18.95
CA ASN A 48 -10.84 -27.87 19.01
C ASN A 48 -11.52 -28.99 18.21
N SER A 49 -10.96 -29.38 17.07
CA SER A 49 -11.42 -30.55 16.31
C SER A 49 -11.18 -31.86 17.06
N LEU A 50 -10.04 -32.00 17.74
CA LEU A 50 -9.74 -33.15 18.59
C LEU A 50 -10.71 -33.24 19.78
N ASN A 51 -11.08 -32.12 20.39
CA ASN A 51 -12.08 -32.11 21.45
C ASN A 51 -13.44 -32.61 20.93
N LEU A 52 -13.90 -32.15 19.77
CA LEU A 52 -15.14 -32.66 19.19
C LEU A 52 -15.07 -34.16 18.91
N TYR A 53 -13.94 -34.64 18.36
CA TYR A 53 -13.73 -36.07 18.12
C TYR A 53 -13.77 -36.88 19.43
N ARG A 54 -13.15 -36.38 20.51
CA ARG A 54 -13.19 -37.04 21.82
C ARG A 54 -14.61 -37.15 22.35
N VAL A 55 -15.38 -36.07 22.32
CA VAL A 55 -16.79 -36.07 22.75
C VAL A 55 -17.63 -37.04 21.92
N ALA A 56 -17.40 -37.10 20.61
CA ALA A 56 -18.09 -38.04 19.72
C ALA A 56 -17.69 -39.51 19.98
N SER A 57 -16.42 -39.77 20.28
CA SER A 57 -15.89 -41.12 20.51
C SER A 57 -16.25 -41.69 21.89
N ASN A 58 -16.31 -40.85 22.92
CA ASN A 58 -16.63 -41.26 24.28
C ASN A 58 -17.45 -40.18 25.00
N PRO A 59 -18.78 -40.16 24.81
CA PRO A 59 -19.65 -39.16 25.42
C PRO A 59 -19.71 -39.27 26.95
N ALA A 60 -19.39 -40.44 27.52
CA ALA A 60 -19.37 -40.63 28.98
C ALA A 60 -18.20 -39.91 29.67
N SER A 61 -17.19 -39.46 28.91
CA SER A 61 -16.06 -38.69 29.42
C SER A 61 -16.40 -37.22 29.70
N VAL A 62 -17.57 -36.75 29.24
CA VAL A 62 -18.01 -35.36 29.41
C VAL A 62 -18.90 -35.25 30.64
N THR A 63 -18.41 -34.58 31.67
CA THR A 63 -19.20 -34.27 32.86
C THR A 63 -19.95 -32.96 32.66
N LEU A 64 -21.28 -33.02 32.70
CA LEU A 64 -22.15 -31.86 32.78
C LEU A 64 -22.55 -31.61 34.24
N PRO A 65 -22.75 -30.36 34.68
CA PRO A 65 -22.66 -29.11 33.92
C PRO A 65 -21.22 -28.68 33.62
N TYR A 66 -21.04 -27.89 32.55
CA TYR A 66 -19.73 -27.34 32.19
C TYR A 66 -19.16 -26.46 33.30
N THR A 67 -17.86 -26.60 33.53
CA THR A 67 -17.12 -25.75 34.46
C THR A 67 -16.59 -24.50 33.74
N TYR A 68 -16.17 -23.50 34.52
CA TYR A 68 -15.58 -22.28 33.96
C TYR A 68 -14.33 -22.55 33.10
N LEU A 69 -13.57 -23.60 33.41
CA LEU A 69 -12.38 -23.99 32.65
C LEU A 69 -12.76 -24.51 31.25
N ASP A 70 -13.91 -25.16 31.12
CA ASP A 70 -14.38 -25.69 29.83
C ASP A 70 -14.78 -24.57 28.85
N LEU A 71 -15.08 -23.37 29.36
CA LEU A 71 -15.41 -22.18 28.56
C LEU A 71 -14.19 -21.42 28.03
N GLN A 72 -12.98 -21.72 28.50
CA GLN A 72 -11.73 -21.10 28.03
C GLN A 72 -11.54 -21.16 26.50
N PRO A 73 -11.71 -22.31 25.81
CA PRO A 73 -11.56 -22.37 24.35
C PRO A 73 -12.57 -21.48 23.62
N LEU A 74 -13.79 -21.35 24.15
CA LEU A 74 -14.82 -20.48 23.58
C LEU A 74 -14.41 -19.00 23.68
N LEU A 75 -13.97 -18.56 24.86
CA LEU A 75 -13.48 -17.19 25.06
C LEU A 75 -12.27 -16.88 24.18
N LEU A 76 -11.34 -17.82 24.08
CA LEU A 76 -10.16 -17.70 23.21
C LEU A 76 -10.58 -17.55 21.73
N SER A 77 -11.54 -18.34 21.26
CA SER A 77 -12.03 -18.27 19.88
C SER A 77 -12.73 -16.94 19.57
N LEU A 78 -13.52 -16.41 20.51
CA LEU A 78 -14.15 -15.08 20.39
C LEU A 78 -13.13 -13.96 20.35
N PHE A 79 -12.15 -13.99 21.27
CA PHE A 79 -11.07 -13.02 21.31
C PHE A 79 -10.25 -13.05 20.02
N TRP A 80 -9.91 -14.26 19.54
CA TRP A 80 -9.16 -14.43 18.31
C TRP A 80 -9.91 -13.91 17.09
N TYR A 81 -11.21 -14.17 17.00
CA TYR A 81 -12.05 -13.63 15.94
C TYR A 81 -12.09 -12.09 15.98
N ALA A 82 -12.24 -11.48 17.17
CA ALA A 82 -12.18 -10.03 17.33
C ALA A 82 -10.82 -9.45 16.90
N MET A 83 -9.72 -10.15 17.22
CA MET A 83 -8.38 -9.78 16.77
C MET A 83 -8.26 -9.81 15.24
N ILE A 84 -8.80 -10.82 14.57
CA ILE A 84 -8.81 -10.88 13.09
C ILE A 84 -9.55 -9.67 12.49
N VAL A 85 -10.71 -9.31 13.05
CA VAL A 85 -11.51 -8.16 12.57
C VAL A 85 -10.76 -6.84 12.78
N THR A 86 -10.13 -6.65 13.94
CA THR A 86 -9.35 -5.43 14.22
C THR A 86 -8.10 -5.33 13.34
N PHE A 87 -7.37 -6.43 13.14
CA PHE A 87 -6.25 -6.49 12.20
C PHE A 87 -6.68 -6.16 10.76
N HIS A 88 -7.84 -6.66 10.32
CA HIS A 88 -8.38 -6.31 9.00
C HIS A 88 -8.56 -4.80 8.83
N PHE A 89 -9.14 -4.14 9.84
CA PHE A 89 -9.35 -2.70 9.79
C PHE A 89 -8.03 -1.91 9.83
N ALA A 90 -7.08 -2.34 10.66
CA ALA A 90 -5.75 -1.72 10.78
C ALA A 90 -4.95 -1.84 9.47
N LEU A 91 -4.93 -3.01 8.83
CA LEU A 91 -4.25 -3.26 7.56
C LEU A 91 -4.90 -2.49 6.41
N LYS A 92 -6.24 -2.35 6.40
CA LYS A 92 -6.94 -1.53 5.41
C LYS A 92 -6.51 -0.06 5.47
N LYS A 93 -6.31 0.50 6.67
CA LYS A 93 -5.89 1.90 6.86
C LYS A 93 -4.43 2.13 6.47
N THR A 94 -3.52 1.26 6.92
CA THR A 94 -2.07 1.40 6.73
C THR A 94 -1.63 1.22 5.27
N VAL A 95 -2.21 0.26 4.54
CA VAL A 95 -1.83 -0.01 3.14
C VAL A 95 -2.17 1.16 2.21
N ARG A 96 -3.27 1.86 2.46
CA ARG A 96 -3.63 3.05 1.68
C ARG A 96 -2.60 4.17 1.82
N ILE A 97 -2.03 4.33 3.02
CA ILE A 97 -1.02 5.33 3.31
C ILE A 97 0.30 4.97 2.63
N ASN A 98 0.75 3.71 2.75
CA ASN A 98 2.01 3.27 2.16
C ASN A 98 1.99 3.37 0.61
N HIS A 99 0.85 3.04 -0.01
CA HIS A 99 0.72 3.15 -1.46
C HIS A 99 0.80 4.61 -1.94
N TYR A 100 0.20 5.54 -1.19
CA TYR A 100 0.30 6.96 -1.51
C TYR A 100 1.75 7.45 -1.44
N GLU A 101 2.49 7.09 -0.39
CA GLU A 101 3.91 7.45 -0.28
C GLU A 101 4.74 6.88 -1.43
N GLU A 102 4.49 5.64 -1.83
CA GLU A 102 5.20 4.99 -2.93
C GLU A 102 4.89 5.68 -4.28
N GLN A 103 3.63 6.06 -4.52
CA GLN A 103 3.25 6.84 -5.70
C GLN A 103 3.88 8.23 -5.69
N VAL A 104 3.87 8.93 -4.56
CA VAL A 104 4.48 10.27 -4.42
C VAL A 104 5.98 10.20 -4.71
N ARG A 105 6.68 9.18 -4.21
CA ARG A 105 8.11 8.99 -4.50
C ARG A 105 8.39 8.76 -5.98
N LYS A 106 7.58 7.93 -6.65
CA LYS A 106 7.70 7.68 -8.10
C LYS A 106 7.45 8.96 -8.89
N ASN A 107 6.36 9.67 -8.58
CA ASN A 107 6.01 10.92 -9.25
C ASN A 107 7.09 12.00 -9.06
N LEU A 108 7.68 12.11 -7.85
CA LEU A 108 8.78 13.05 -7.60
C LEU A 108 10.04 12.70 -8.40
N TYR A 109 10.36 11.41 -8.53
CA TYR A 109 11.50 10.96 -9.33
C TYR A 109 11.30 11.28 -10.81
N GLU A 110 10.12 10.98 -11.36
CA GLU A 110 9.76 11.29 -12.74
C GLU A 110 9.76 12.79 -13.01
N ALA A 111 9.21 13.60 -12.09
CA ALA A 111 9.21 15.05 -12.21
C ALA A 111 10.63 15.63 -12.21
N ARG A 112 11.53 15.14 -11.35
CA ARG A 112 12.94 15.56 -11.34
C ARG A 112 13.65 15.20 -12.63
N TYR A 113 13.39 14.01 -13.17
CA TYR A 113 13.95 13.60 -14.44
C TYR A 113 13.47 14.51 -15.59
N GLN A 114 12.18 14.80 -15.65
CA GLN A 114 11.61 15.74 -16.64
C GLN A 114 12.23 17.13 -16.53
N MET A 115 12.36 17.67 -15.32
CA MET A 115 13.04 18.96 -15.10
C MET A 115 14.50 18.93 -15.56
N ALA A 116 15.23 17.84 -15.32
CA ALA A 116 16.62 17.71 -15.78
C ALA A 116 16.71 17.71 -17.32
N VAL A 117 15.79 17.03 -18.00
CA VAL A 117 15.73 17.03 -19.47
C VAL A 117 15.36 18.42 -20.00
N ASP A 118 14.34 19.06 -19.43
CA ASP A 118 13.90 20.39 -19.87
C ASP A 118 14.97 21.45 -19.67
N THR A 119 15.67 21.42 -18.54
CA THR A 119 16.81 22.33 -18.27
C THR A 119 17.94 22.13 -19.27
N LEU A 120 18.28 20.89 -19.64
CA LEU A 120 19.26 20.60 -20.69
C LEU A 120 18.84 21.16 -22.05
N VAL A 121 17.57 20.96 -22.44
CA VAL A 121 17.02 21.50 -23.71
C VAL A 121 17.04 23.02 -23.71
N HIS A 122 16.64 23.66 -22.61
CA HIS A 122 16.69 25.11 -22.46
C HIS A 122 18.13 25.65 -22.57
N GLN A 123 19.08 25.05 -21.86
CA GLN A 123 20.49 25.44 -21.94
C GLN A 123 21.06 25.29 -23.36
N GLN A 124 20.71 24.22 -24.08
CA GLN A 124 21.13 24.05 -25.47
C GLN A 124 20.55 25.13 -26.38
N LYS A 125 19.26 25.47 -26.23
CA LYS A 125 18.62 26.56 -26.98
C LYS A 125 19.29 27.90 -26.70
N GLU A 126 19.60 28.20 -25.43
CA GLU A 126 20.30 29.42 -25.06
C GLU A 126 21.71 29.50 -25.64
N ARG A 127 22.49 28.40 -25.59
CA ARG A 127 23.83 28.35 -26.22
C ARG A 127 23.76 28.62 -27.71
N ARG A 128 22.77 28.04 -28.41
CA ARG A 128 22.53 28.29 -29.85
C ARG A 128 22.18 29.75 -30.12
N ARG A 129 21.29 30.35 -29.33
CA ARG A 129 20.92 31.77 -29.44
C ARG A 129 22.14 32.67 -29.24
N LYS A 130 22.90 32.47 -28.16
CA LYS A 130 24.11 33.24 -27.88
C LYS A 130 25.08 33.16 -29.05
N HIS A 131 25.40 31.96 -29.55
CA HIS A 131 26.28 31.81 -30.71
C HIS A 131 25.78 32.53 -31.96
N PHE A 132 24.48 32.45 -32.25
CA PHE A 132 23.88 33.11 -33.41
C PHE A 132 23.99 34.64 -33.31
N TYR A 133 23.59 35.22 -32.17
CA TYR A 133 23.62 36.68 -31.98
C TYR A 133 25.04 37.23 -31.79
N THR A 134 26.00 36.48 -31.26
CA THR A 134 27.40 36.94 -31.14
C THR A 134 28.17 36.96 -32.47
N LYS A 135 27.70 36.23 -33.49
CA LYS A 135 28.35 36.17 -34.82
C LYS A 135 27.78 37.17 -35.81
N GLN A 136 26.65 37.80 -35.50
CA GLN A 136 26.15 38.93 -36.26
C GLN A 136 26.89 40.17 -35.76
N ALA A 137 27.61 40.86 -36.64
CA ALA A 137 28.13 42.18 -36.33
C ALA A 137 26.96 43.05 -35.89
N ALA A 138 27.10 43.76 -34.77
CA ALA A 138 26.10 44.72 -34.32
C ALA A 138 26.00 45.83 -35.38
N THR A 139 25.10 45.66 -36.35
CA THR A 139 24.77 46.71 -37.30
C THR A 139 23.98 47.76 -36.53
N VAL A 140 24.57 48.95 -36.36
CA VAL A 140 23.86 50.13 -35.88
C VAL A 140 22.61 50.26 -36.77
N PRO A 141 21.39 50.26 -36.19
CA PRO A 141 20.20 50.44 -37.01
C PRO A 141 20.26 51.84 -37.63
N SER A 142 20.62 51.93 -38.92
CA SER A 142 20.44 53.17 -39.66
C SER A 142 18.94 53.30 -39.93
N THR A 143 18.29 54.15 -39.13
CA THR A 143 17.02 54.72 -39.58
C THR A 143 17.37 55.51 -40.82
N GLY A 144 17.02 55.03 -42.02
CA GLY A 144 17.29 55.69 -43.31
C GLY A 144 16.54 57.01 -43.49
N ALA A 145 16.56 57.85 -42.46
CA ALA A 145 15.93 59.15 -42.39
C ALA A 145 16.78 60.24 -43.08
N TYR A 146 18.06 59.97 -43.37
CA TYR A 146 18.98 60.92 -43.97
C TYR A 146 19.83 60.23 -45.05
N GLU A 147 20.11 60.96 -46.14
CA GLU A 147 20.92 60.49 -47.27
C GLU A 147 22.38 60.26 -46.84
N GLU A 148 23.02 59.22 -47.39
CA GLU A 148 24.37 58.74 -47.00
C GLU A 148 25.44 59.85 -47.06
N GLN A 149 25.27 60.82 -47.96
CA GLN A 149 26.19 61.95 -48.13
C GLN A 149 26.28 62.86 -46.90
N TRP A 150 25.22 62.93 -46.08
CA TRP A 150 25.23 63.71 -44.83
C TRP A 150 25.92 62.98 -43.68
N ILE A 151 25.96 61.64 -43.71
CA ILE A 151 26.55 60.82 -42.64
C ILE A 151 28.07 60.87 -42.73
N GLU A 152 28.63 60.80 -43.95
CA GLU A 152 30.09 60.86 -44.18
C GLU A 152 30.73 62.18 -43.73
N LEU A 153 29.96 63.28 -43.72
CA LEU A 153 30.43 64.61 -43.33
C LEU A 153 30.69 64.75 -41.82
N PHE A 154 30.07 63.91 -40.98
CA PHE A 154 30.16 64.02 -39.51
C PHE A 154 30.97 62.90 -38.84
N ASP A 155 31.30 61.81 -39.56
CA ASP A 155 32.06 60.67 -39.01
C ASP A 155 33.60 60.80 -39.12
N GLN A 156 34.13 61.85 -39.78
CA GLN A 156 35.58 62.08 -39.93
C GLN A 156 36.25 62.89 -38.79
N HIS A 157 35.67 62.95 -37.60
CA HIS A 157 36.29 63.59 -36.42
C HIS A 157 36.31 62.71 -35.17
#